data_AF-A0A9D0LKS6-F1
#
_entry.id   AF-A0A9D0LKS6-F1
#
_cell.length_a   1.000
_cell.length_b   1.000
_cell.length_c   1.000
_cell.angle_alpha   90.00
_cell.angle_beta   90.00
_cell.angle_gamma   90.00
#
_symmetry.space_group_name_H-M   'P 1'
#
loop_
_entity.id
_entity.type
_entity.pdbx_description
1 polymer ?
#
loop_
_entity_poly.entity_id
_entity_poly.type
_entity_poly.pdbx_seq_one_letter_code
_entity_poly.pdbx_strand_id
1 'polypeptide(L)'
;GKSVAIGRFFGPVRAVIPLVAGMMEMPPGRFFVANLASALVWAPAYLLPGMVFGASMELASQVAVRLVVVVLLLLTAAWLTFLLLRRAFRLLQPHARALVQGLLRWGEAHPRVREITEALADPAHPEARGLSTLAGLLVLGIALFTLILGWVLRGPLHQGIDYTVLEGLQSLRNPWADNLMVVITGLADPWTMTLFPLAVLGLLLWQRRYRAALHWLAAAAFCLAAVPLLKYGLRIPRPEVVAGARESYSFPSGHTLWASVMYGFLAVMVARATPERWRWAPYTLAGLVTVAVAFSRLYLGVHWLSDILASITLGVVWISALGIAYRRHSQDGDPSPWPLAAVAGGVVILTLGTQAALHQQRNLARYAPLVEQRLMAESRWWGGGWAELPRVRLDTRRRNQPLNIQYAGSLEEARALLAPAGWRPAERLEWGNLLKLLSPDLPLQQLPVLPQVHDGRHDSLALEKPLPGDRRAVLRLWSSRVTLTPSRRPLWLGSVGEQRQVRLLGLLTFAATDDRFQASLDLLRRDSSAFPARRSVDSGQLLLLDAGRPDLSAASPAGRPAAPAAAPGRPAPERPDAGTASGAGVRAAGN
;
A
#
# COMPACT_ATOMS: atom_id res chain seq x y z
N GLY A 1 11.29 51.62 -6.10
CA GLY A 1 9.84 51.35 -6.00
C GLY A 1 9.50 49.92 -6.40
N LYS A 2 9.30 49.64 -7.70
CA LYS A 2 8.93 48.30 -8.22
C LYS A 2 9.89 47.18 -7.77
N SER A 3 11.19 47.43 -7.79
CA SER A 3 12.21 46.47 -7.34
C SER A 3 12.05 46.10 -5.86
N VAL A 4 11.71 47.06 -4.98
CA VAL A 4 11.44 46.82 -3.55
C VAL A 4 10.23 45.90 -3.36
N ALA A 5 9.18 46.08 -4.18
CA ALA A 5 7.98 45.26 -4.10
C ALA A 5 8.22 43.83 -4.59
N ILE A 6 8.88 43.66 -5.75
CA ILE A 6 9.16 42.36 -6.36
C ILE A 6 10.20 41.58 -5.54
N GLY A 7 11.24 42.27 -5.06
CA GLY A 7 12.33 41.69 -4.30
C GLY A 7 11.92 40.97 -3.02
N ARG A 8 10.79 41.35 -2.41
CA ARG A 8 10.27 40.70 -1.20
C ARG A 8 9.92 39.22 -1.42
N PHE A 9 9.61 38.84 -2.66
CA PHE A 9 9.22 37.47 -3.01
C PHE A 9 10.40 36.54 -3.30
N PHE A 10 11.63 37.08 -3.39
CA PHE A 10 12.85 36.31 -3.68
C PHE A 10 13.84 36.43 -2.53
N GLY A 11 14.05 35.33 -1.80
CA GLY A 11 14.80 35.28 -0.54
C GLY A 11 16.15 36.02 -0.53
N PRO A 12 17.08 35.73 -1.46
CA PRO A 12 18.38 36.40 -1.50
C PRO A 12 18.29 37.91 -1.80
N VAL A 13 17.31 38.30 -2.61
CA VAL A 13 17.17 39.68 -3.11
C VAL A 13 16.50 40.58 -2.07
N ARG A 14 15.65 40.01 -1.19
CA ARG A 14 14.92 40.70 -0.11
C ARG A 14 15.85 41.43 0.86
N ALA A 15 17.05 40.91 1.12
CA ALA A 15 18.04 41.53 2.01
C ALA A 15 18.84 42.65 1.35
N VAL A 16 19.07 42.55 0.02
CA VAL A 16 19.96 43.46 -0.73
C VAL A 16 19.23 44.72 -1.20
N ILE A 17 17.95 44.61 -1.56
CA ILE A 17 17.22 45.75 -2.16
C ILE A 17 17.04 46.95 -1.21
N PRO A 18 16.77 46.80 0.10
CA PRO A 18 16.72 47.95 1.01
C PRO A 18 18.04 48.72 1.07
N LEU A 19 19.18 48.01 1.04
CA LEU A 19 20.51 48.60 1.00
C LEU A 19 20.74 49.39 -0.29
N VAL A 20 20.42 48.78 -1.44
CA VAL A 20 20.53 49.44 -2.76
C VAL A 20 19.60 50.65 -2.85
N ALA A 21 18.39 50.57 -2.30
CA ALA A 21 17.47 51.70 -2.25
C ALA A 21 18.02 52.87 -1.40
N GLY A 22 18.72 52.57 -0.31
CA GLY A 22 19.42 53.57 0.51
C GLY A 22 20.62 54.20 -0.21
N MET A 23 21.44 53.38 -0.88
CA MET A 23 22.58 53.87 -1.69
C MET A 23 22.15 54.78 -2.85
N MET A 24 20.94 54.59 -3.35
CA MET A 24 20.33 55.41 -4.42
C MET A 24 19.51 56.59 -3.88
N GLU A 25 19.66 56.93 -2.59
CA GLU A 25 18.98 58.04 -1.91
C GLU A 25 17.46 58.05 -2.14
N MET A 26 16.85 56.87 -2.16
CA MET A 26 15.42 56.76 -2.42
C MET A 26 14.60 57.47 -1.33
N PRO A 27 13.64 58.34 -1.70
CA PRO A 27 12.81 59.06 -0.72
C PRO A 27 12.09 58.08 0.24
N PRO A 28 12.17 58.29 1.57
CA PRO A 28 11.63 57.36 2.57
C PRO A 28 10.16 57.01 2.35
N GLY A 29 9.31 57.99 2.01
CA GLY A 29 7.89 57.77 1.75
C GLY A 29 7.63 56.79 0.60
N ARG A 30 8.39 56.89 -0.49
CA ARG A 30 8.26 55.98 -1.64
C ARG A 30 8.73 54.56 -1.28
N PHE A 31 9.73 54.44 -0.42
CA PHE A 31 10.21 53.15 0.06
C PHE A 31 9.15 52.50 0.97
N PHE A 32 8.61 53.26 1.94
CA PHE A 32 7.59 52.77 2.86
C PHE A 32 6.32 52.31 2.15
N VAL A 33 5.81 53.07 1.18
CA VAL A 33 4.62 52.66 0.41
C VAL A 33 4.86 51.36 -0.34
N ALA A 34 5.99 51.23 -1.05
CA ALA A 34 6.33 50.01 -1.78
C ALA A 34 6.58 48.81 -0.83
N ASN A 35 7.20 49.05 0.32
CA ASN A 35 7.46 48.04 1.34
C ASN A 35 6.17 47.57 2.01
N LEU A 36 5.29 48.47 2.44
CA LEU A 36 4.05 48.09 3.11
C LEU A 36 3.08 47.40 2.15
N ALA A 37 2.89 47.93 0.94
CA ALA A 37 2.03 47.31 -0.06
C ALA A 37 2.51 45.90 -0.44
N SER A 38 3.82 45.69 -0.61
CA SER A 38 4.35 44.35 -0.88
C SER A 38 4.26 43.40 0.32
N ALA A 39 4.33 43.90 1.55
CA ALA A 39 4.13 43.09 2.75
C ALA A 39 2.70 42.53 2.83
N LEU A 40 1.70 43.38 2.54
CA LEU A 40 0.28 43.02 2.54
C LEU A 40 -0.06 41.97 1.48
N VAL A 41 0.65 41.94 0.35
CA VAL A 41 0.49 40.89 -0.69
C VAL A 41 1.31 39.64 -0.37
N TRP A 42 2.50 39.80 0.20
CA TRP A 42 3.41 38.69 0.51
C TRP A 42 2.85 37.76 1.60
N ALA A 43 2.25 38.31 2.66
CA ALA A 43 1.74 37.50 3.76
C ALA A 43 0.64 36.52 3.33
N PRO A 44 -0.42 36.92 2.59
CA PRO A 44 -1.38 35.97 2.02
C PRO A 44 -0.74 35.01 1.01
N ALA A 45 0.14 35.49 0.13
CA ALA A 45 0.73 34.64 -0.91
C ALA A 45 1.55 33.46 -0.35
N TYR A 46 2.22 33.64 0.79
CA TYR A 46 3.00 32.58 1.44
C TYR A 46 2.22 31.79 2.50
N LEU A 47 1.26 32.40 3.20
CA LEU A 47 0.50 31.74 4.26
C LEU A 47 -0.74 31.01 3.75
N LEU A 48 -1.44 31.54 2.73
CA LEU A 48 -2.67 30.92 2.21
C LEU A 48 -2.45 29.50 1.69
N PRO A 49 -1.40 29.17 0.92
CA PRO A 49 -1.17 27.78 0.50
C PRO A 49 -0.99 26.83 1.69
N GLY A 50 -0.26 27.27 2.72
CA GLY A 50 -0.05 26.51 3.95
C GLY A 50 -1.32 26.35 4.80
N MET A 51 -2.15 27.39 4.89
CA MET A 51 -3.44 27.35 5.59
C MET A 51 -4.49 26.53 4.83
N VAL A 52 -4.54 26.63 3.50
CA VAL A 52 -5.39 25.81 2.62
C VAL A 52 -4.96 24.34 2.73
N PHE A 53 -3.66 24.07 2.72
CA PHE A 53 -3.12 22.73 2.96
C PHE A 53 -3.41 22.25 4.39
N GLY A 54 -3.31 23.11 5.40
CA GLY A 54 -3.63 22.78 6.80
C GLY A 54 -5.11 22.47 7.01
N ALA A 55 -6.00 23.27 6.42
CA ALA A 55 -7.45 23.08 6.45
C ALA A 55 -7.88 21.83 5.66
N SER A 56 -7.19 21.50 4.56
CA SER A 56 -7.42 20.24 3.82
C SER A 56 -6.84 19.02 4.54
N MET A 57 -5.72 19.16 5.26
CA MET A 57 -5.15 18.14 6.14
C MET A 57 -6.04 17.86 7.36
N GLU A 58 -6.74 18.87 7.88
CA GLU A 58 -7.77 18.72 8.92
C GLU A 58 -8.91 17.79 8.45
N LEU A 59 -9.21 17.75 7.14
CA LEU A 59 -10.20 16.87 6.51
C LEU A 59 -9.66 15.47 6.16
N ALA A 60 -8.34 15.25 6.12
CA ALA A 60 -7.70 14.04 5.58
C ALA A 60 -6.84 13.23 6.58
N SER A 61 -6.85 13.62 7.86
CA SER A 61 -5.75 13.41 8.81
C SER A 61 -5.29 11.97 9.11
N GLN A 62 -6.11 10.92 9.02
CA GLN A 62 -5.63 9.54 9.27
C GLN A 62 -5.04 8.87 8.02
N VAL A 63 -5.68 9.08 6.87
CA VAL A 63 -5.29 8.44 5.61
C VAL A 63 -4.03 9.11 5.07
N ALA A 64 -3.93 10.43 5.18
CA ALA A 64 -2.76 11.18 4.73
C ALA A 64 -1.51 10.87 5.56
N VAL A 65 -1.61 10.77 6.90
CA VAL A 65 -0.45 10.47 7.75
C VAL A 65 0.10 9.07 7.46
N ARG A 66 -0.77 8.05 7.34
CA ARG A 66 -0.33 6.69 6.98
C ARG A 66 0.33 6.66 5.60
N LEU A 67 -0.26 7.33 4.61
CA LEU A 67 0.35 7.46 3.28
C LEU A 67 1.72 8.14 3.35
N VAL A 68 1.85 9.24 4.09
CA VAL A 68 3.12 9.94 4.27
C VAL A 68 4.16 9.02 4.91
N VAL A 69 3.80 8.29 5.97
CA VAL A 69 4.71 7.32 6.60
C VAL A 69 5.14 6.24 5.59
N VAL A 70 4.21 5.68 4.82
CA VAL A 70 4.53 4.67 3.79
C VAL A 70 5.46 5.23 2.72
N VAL A 71 5.19 6.44 2.22
CA VAL A 71 6.05 7.11 1.23
C VAL A 71 7.42 7.40 1.82
N LEU A 72 7.51 7.88 3.07
CA LEU A 72 8.78 8.10 3.76
C LEU A 72 9.55 6.81 3.96
N LEU A 73 8.90 5.70 4.32
CA LEU A 73 9.53 4.38 4.43
C LEU A 73 10.08 3.92 3.07
N LEU A 74 9.29 4.07 2.00
CA LEU A 74 9.72 3.73 0.65
C LEU A 74 10.91 4.59 0.19
N LEU A 75 10.85 5.90 0.41
CA LEU A 75 11.93 6.83 0.08
C LEU A 75 13.19 6.57 0.92
N THR A 76 13.03 6.21 2.19
CA THR A 76 14.13 5.83 3.07
C THR A 76 14.75 4.53 2.60
N ALA A 77 13.96 3.52 2.24
CA ALA A 77 14.46 2.28 1.66
C ALA A 77 15.21 2.52 0.35
N ALA A 78 14.68 3.38 -0.53
CA ALA A 78 15.34 3.80 -1.76
C ALA A 78 16.67 4.52 -1.49
N TRP A 79 16.68 5.48 -0.55
CA TRP A 79 17.87 6.23 -0.18
C TRP A 79 18.94 5.32 0.46
N LEU A 80 18.56 4.43 1.37
CA LEU A 80 19.46 3.45 1.97
C LEU A 80 20.02 2.49 0.92
N THR A 81 19.20 2.06 -0.05
CA THR A 81 19.64 1.22 -1.17
C THR A 81 20.66 1.95 -2.04
N PHE A 82 20.39 3.20 -2.39
CA PHE A 82 21.33 4.05 -3.12
C PHE A 82 22.66 4.21 -2.36
N LEU A 83 22.60 4.50 -1.06
CA LEU A 83 23.79 4.64 -0.23
C LEU A 83 24.57 3.33 -0.10
N LEU A 84 23.88 2.22 0.13
CA LEU A 84 24.47 0.89 0.28
C LEU A 84 25.16 0.46 -1.01
N LEU A 85 24.50 0.58 -2.16
CA LEU A 85 25.10 0.23 -3.45
C LEU A 85 26.28 1.15 -3.78
N ARG A 86 26.17 2.46 -3.51
CA ARG A 86 27.27 3.41 -3.74
C ARG A 86 28.44 3.20 -2.78
N ARG A 87 28.20 2.79 -1.54
CA ARG A 87 29.24 2.42 -0.57
C ARG A 87 29.87 1.08 -0.93
N ALA A 88 29.07 0.07 -1.26
CA ALA A 88 29.53 -1.24 -1.70
C ALA A 88 30.43 -1.10 -2.93
N PHE A 89 30.03 -0.31 -3.93
CA PHE A 89 30.87 -0.05 -5.11
C PHE A 89 32.21 0.58 -4.73
N ARG A 90 32.23 1.54 -3.79
CA ARG A 90 33.45 2.20 -3.31
C ARG A 90 34.34 1.31 -2.43
N LEU A 91 33.76 0.43 -1.61
CA LEU A 91 34.48 -0.46 -0.70
C LEU A 91 35.02 -1.70 -1.41
N LEU A 92 34.22 -2.28 -2.32
CA LEU A 92 34.58 -3.46 -3.10
C LEU A 92 35.64 -3.12 -4.15
N GLN A 93 35.62 -1.93 -4.77
CA GLN A 93 36.62 -1.57 -5.82
C GLN A 93 38.09 -1.77 -5.41
N PRO A 94 38.55 -1.23 -4.26
CA PRO A 94 39.95 -1.38 -3.84
C PRO A 94 40.26 -2.79 -3.32
N HIS A 95 39.32 -3.44 -2.62
CA HIS A 95 39.52 -4.77 -2.03
C HIS A 95 39.28 -5.93 -3.00
N ALA A 96 38.65 -5.68 -4.14
CA ALA A 96 38.35 -6.70 -5.15
C ALA A 96 39.62 -7.43 -5.61
N ARG A 97 40.74 -6.71 -5.77
CA ARG A 97 42.03 -7.32 -6.12
C ARG A 97 42.55 -8.26 -5.03
N ALA A 98 42.44 -7.87 -3.76
CA ALA A 98 42.88 -8.70 -2.64
C ALA A 98 42.00 -9.95 -2.46
N LEU A 99 40.68 -9.82 -2.62
CA LEU A 99 39.73 -10.94 -2.59
C LEU A 99 40.01 -11.96 -3.68
N VAL A 100 40.33 -11.51 -4.89
CA VAL A 100 40.71 -12.36 -6.04
C VAL A 100 41.99 -13.11 -5.76
N GLN A 101 43.01 -12.42 -5.26
CA GLN A 101 44.28 -13.06 -4.91
C GLN A 101 44.11 -14.05 -3.75
N GLY A 102 43.17 -13.81 -2.84
CA GLY A 102 42.80 -14.78 -1.79
C GLY A 102 42.08 -16.01 -2.37
N LEU A 103 41.15 -15.80 -3.30
CA LEU A 103 40.44 -16.87 -4.01
C LEU A 103 41.36 -17.71 -4.89
N LEU A 104 42.31 -17.08 -5.60
CA LEU A 104 43.36 -17.77 -6.35
C LEU A 104 44.22 -18.62 -5.43
N ARG A 105 44.74 -18.04 -4.33
CA ARG A 105 45.54 -18.77 -3.34
C ARG A 105 44.78 -19.94 -2.71
N TRP A 106 43.49 -19.77 -2.43
CA TRP A 106 42.64 -20.84 -1.93
C TRP A 106 42.38 -21.93 -2.98
N GLY A 107 42.21 -21.53 -4.23
CA GLY A 107 42.03 -22.41 -5.38
C GLY A 107 43.28 -23.22 -5.72
N GLU A 108 44.46 -22.61 -5.61
CA GLU A 108 45.76 -23.29 -5.69
C GLU A 108 45.89 -24.38 -4.62
N ALA A 109 45.30 -24.18 -3.43
CA ALA A 109 45.29 -25.17 -2.35
C ALA A 109 44.27 -26.33 -2.56
N HIS A 110 43.33 -26.21 -3.52
CA HIS A 110 42.30 -27.22 -3.75
C HIS A 110 42.27 -27.67 -5.24
N PRO A 111 42.87 -28.82 -5.59
CA PRO A 111 43.10 -29.24 -6.98
C PRO A 111 41.85 -29.31 -7.86
N ARG A 112 40.67 -29.61 -7.27
CA ARG A 112 39.39 -29.74 -7.99
C ARG A 112 38.76 -28.41 -8.38
N VAL A 113 39.14 -27.32 -7.71
CA VAL A 113 38.59 -25.97 -7.93
C VAL A 113 39.61 -25.04 -8.56
N ARG A 114 40.88 -25.45 -8.58
CA ARG A 114 42.01 -24.72 -9.17
C ARG A 114 41.71 -24.20 -10.57
N GLU A 115 41.23 -25.07 -11.45
CA GLU A 115 40.89 -24.73 -12.84
C GLU A 115 39.77 -23.67 -12.92
N ILE A 116 38.80 -23.72 -12.00
CA ILE A 116 37.70 -22.77 -11.90
C ILE A 116 38.21 -21.43 -11.35
N THR A 117 39.06 -21.45 -10.32
CA THR A 117 39.64 -20.24 -9.73
C THR A 117 40.63 -19.54 -10.64
N GLU A 118 41.55 -20.27 -11.31
CA GLU A 118 42.49 -19.71 -12.29
C GLU A 118 41.72 -19.11 -13.48
N ALA A 119 40.65 -19.77 -13.92
CA ALA A 119 39.75 -19.26 -14.95
C ALA A 119 38.95 -18.00 -14.56
N LEU A 120 38.66 -17.81 -13.27
CA LEU A 120 37.86 -16.68 -12.75
C LEU A 120 38.69 -15.44 -12.44
N ALA A 121 40.00 -15.60 -12.28
CA ALA A 121 40.85 -14.63 -11.62
C ALA A 121 42.14 -14.28 -12.38
N ASP A 122 42.17 -14.50 -13.70
CA ASP A 122 43.27 -14.05 -14.55
C ASP A 122 43.49 -12.52 -14.43
N PRO A 123 44.62 -12.07 -13.83
CA PRO A 123 44.92 -10.65 -13.62
C PRO A 123 45.17 -9.89 -14.92
N ALA A 124 45.45 -10.57 -16.03
CA ALA A 124 45.74 -9.97 -17.33
C ALA A 124 44.49 -9.57 -18.12
N HIS A 125 43.29 -10.00 -17.70
CA HIS A 125 42.05 -9.62 -18.37
C HIS A 125 41.68 -8.14 -18.12
N PRO A 126 41.34 -7.36 -19.16
CA PRO A 126 40.93 -5.94 -19.02
C PRO A 126 39.67 -5.75 -18.15
N GLU A 127 38.91 -6.83 -17.91
CA GLU A 127 37.73 -6.86 -17.04
C GLU A 127 37.94 -7.52 -15.67
N ALA A 128 39.18 -7.79 -15.25
CA ALA A 128 39.47 -8.49 -13.99
C ALA A 128 38.82 -7.83 -12.75
N ARG A 129 38.67 -6.50 -12.73
CA ARG A 129 37.95 -5.76 -11.67
C ARG A 129 36.44 -6.04 -11.65
N GLY A 130 35.82 -6.28 -12.81
CA GLY A 130 34.40 -6.62 -12.89
C GLY A 130 34.13 -8.06 -12.46
N LEU A 131 34.92 -9.00 -12.98
CA LEU A 131 34.82 -10.43 -12.66
C LEU A 131 35.01 -10.70 -11.17
N SER A 132 35.99 -10.04 -10.56
CA SER A 132 36.27 -10.11 -9.13
C SER A 132 35.14 -9.64 -8.22
N THR A 133 34.52 -8.50 -8.57
CA THR A 133 33.36 -8.02 -7.82
C THR A 133 32.18 -8.98 -7.93
N LEU A 134 31.93 -9.56 -9.10
CA LEU A 134 30.88 -10.56 -9.28
C LEU A 134 31.19 -11.86 -8.52
N ALA A 135 32.45 -12.30 -8.50
CA ALA A 135 32.86 -13.48 -7.71
C ALA A 135 32.68 -13.26 -6.20
N GLY A 136 33.05 -12.08 -5.68
CA GLY A 136 32.81 -11.72 -4.28
C GLY A 136 31.32 -11.67 -3.94
N LEU A 137 30.50 -11.08 -4.82
CA LEU A 137 29.05 -11.06 -4.67
C LEU A 137 28.42 -12.46 -4.76
N LEU A 138 28.97 -13.34 -5.58
CA LEU A 138 28.54 -14.74 -5.69
C LEU A 138 28.75 -15.47 -4.35
N VAL A 139 29.96 -15.40 -3.79
CA VAL A 139 30.29 -16.06 -2.51
C VAL A 139 29.44 -15.50 -1.37
N LEU A 140 29.36 -14.17 -1.25
CA LEU A 140 28.54 -13.52 -0.23
C LEU A 140 27.05 -13.85 -0.40
N GLY A 141 26.55 -13.83 -1.64
CA GLY A 141 25.17 -14.15 -1.98
C GLY A 141 24.82 -15.58 -1.61
N ILE A 142 25.70 -16.55 -1.89
CA ILE A 142 25.52 -17.96 -1.52
C ILE A 142 25.46 -18.08 0.01
N ALA A 143 26.41 -17.47 0.73
CA ALA A 143 26.44 -17.52 2.19
C ALA A 143 25.18 -16.89 2.82
N LEU A 144 24.73 -15.74 2.33
CA LEU A 144 23.51 -15.10 2.83
C LEU A 144 22.26 -15.91 2.50
N PHE A 145 22.16 -16.43 1.27
CA PHE A 145 21.04 -17.25 0.86
C PHE A 145 20.93 -18.53 1.70
N THR A 146 22.03 -19.23 1.96
CA THR A 146 22.03 -20.45 2.78
C THR A 146 21.67 -20.15 4.23
N LEU A 147 22.15 -19.04 4.80
CA LEU A 147 21.76 -18.59 6.15
C LEU A 147 20.27 -18.27 6.23
N ILE A 148 19.72 -17.53 5.27
CA ILE A 148 18.29 -17.18 5.23
C ILE A 148 17.44 -18.43 5.00
N LEU A 149 17.83 -19.30 4.07
CA LEU A 149 17.15 -20.56 3.82
C LEU A 149 17.16 -21.45 5.08
N GLY A 150 18.31 -21.55 5.76
CA GLY A 150 18.41 -22.26 7.03
C GLY A 150 17.51 -21.65 8.12
N TRP A 151 17.37 -20.33 8.16
CA TRP A 151 16.44 -19.65 9.08
C TRP A 151 14.98 -19.97 8.75
N VAL A 152 14.60 -19.94 7.48
CA VAL A 152 13.25 -20.27 7.00
C VAL A 152 12.87 -21.72 7.33
N LEU A 153 13.80 -22.66 7.16
CA LEU A 153 13.57 -24.09 7.40
C LEU A 153 13.44 -24.45 8.89
N ARG A 154 13.86 -23.58 9.83
CA ARG A 154 13.75 -23.82 11.29
C ARG A 154 12.33 -23.63 11.84
N GLY A 155 11.37 -23.19 11.03
CA GLY A 155 9.95 -23.18 11.37
C GLY A 155 9.44 -21.95 12.13
N PRO A 156 8.17 -21.97 12.59
CA PRO A 156 7.40 -20.78 12.97
C PRO A 156 7.88 -20.06 14.25
N LEU A 157 8.47 -20.80 15.20
CA LEU A 157 8.88 -20.27 16.51
C LEU A 157 9.97 -19.19 16.42
N HIS A 158 10.69 -19.10 15.29
CA HIS A 158 11.76 -18.13 15.07
C HIS A 158 11.39 -17.01 14.06
N GLN A 159 10.13 -16.93 13.65
CA GLN A 159 9.62 -15.95 12.67
C GLN A 159 9.09 -14.65 13.30
N GLY A 160 9.39 -14.36 14.57
CA GLY A 160 8.87 -13.15 15.26
C GLY A 160 9.14 -11.84 14.51
N ILE A 161 10.27 -11.73 13.80
CA ILE A 161 10.59 -10.57 12.95
C ILE A 161 9.65 -10.48 11.74
N ASP A 162 9.36 -11.61 11.08
CA ASP A 162 8.46 -11.67 9.93
C ASP A 162 7.05 -11.18 10.32
N TYR A 163 6.54 -11.62 11.48
CA TYR A 163 5.25 -11.16 12.03
C TYR A 163 5.27 -9.68 12.43
N THR A 164 6.31 -9.23 13.14
CA THR A 164 6.42 -7.83 13.56
C THR A 164 6.41 -6.87 12.36
N VAL A 165 7.15 -7.21 11.31
CA VAL A 165 7.20 -6.41 10.08
C VAL A 165 5.85 -6.45 9.35
N LEU A 166 5.22 -7.64 9.27
CA LEU A 166 3.91 -7.79 8.66
C LEU A 166 2.85 -6.94 9.38
N GLU A 167 2.70 -7.09 10.69
CA GLU A 167 1.73 -6.34 11.49
C GLU A 167 1.98 -4.83 11.43
N GLY A 168 3.24 -4.42 11.55
CA GLY A 168 3.64 -3.02 11.41
C GLY A 168 3.21 -2.44 10.06
N LEU A 169 3.48 -3.13 8.95
CA LEU A 169 3.07 -2.67 7.62
C LEU A 169 1.56 -2.75 7.39
N GLN A 170 0.87 -3.77 7.91
CA GLN A 170 -0.58 -3.87 7.83
C GLN A 170 -1.28 -2.71 8.57
N SER A 171 -0.71 -2.23 9.68
CA SER A 171 -1.26 -1.08 10.42
C SER A 171 -1.23 0.24 9.62
N LEU A 172 -0.33 0.33 8.65
CA LEU A 172 -0.15 1.50 7.79
C LEU A 172 -1.04 1.48 6.52
N ARG A 173 -1.85 0.43 6.34
CA ARG A 173 -2.69 0.31 5.14
C ARG A 173 -3.72 1.42 5.00
N ASN A 174 -3.86 1.90 3.78
CA ASN A 174 -4.86 2.88 3.36
C ASN A 174 -5.04 2.84 1.82
N PRO A 175 -6.16 3.31 1.25
CA PRO A 175 -6.44 3.10 -0.18
C PRO A 175 -5.45 3.77 -1.14
N TRP A 176 -4.90 4.93 -0.79
CA TRP A 176 -3.95 5.62 -1.65
C TRP A 176 -2.60 4.91 -1.68
N ALA A 177 -2.12 4.47 -0.51
CA ALA A 177 -0.91 3.68 -0.41
C ALA A 177 -1.10 2.29 -1.04
N ASP A 178 -2.28 1.67 -0.90
CA ASP A 178 -2.62 0.42 -1.58
C ASP A 178 -2.58 0.59 -3.11
N ASN A 179 -3.15 1.68 -3.64
CA ASN A 179 -3.10 1.99 -5.07
C ASN A 179 -1.65 2.18 -5.55
N LEU A 180 -0.86 2.99 -4.84
CA LEU A 180 0.55 3.20 -5.15
C LEU A 180 1.36 1.89 -5.14
N MET A 181 1.15 1.04 -4.14
CA MET A 181 1.86 -0.23 -4.01
C MET A 181 1.41 -1.25 -5.05
N VAL A 182 0.15 -1.22 -5.48
CA VAL A 182 -0.34 -2.03 -6.60
C VAL A 182 0.26 -1.57 -7.94
N VAL A 183 0.46 -0.28 -8.15
CA VAL A 183 1.19 0.23 -9.33
C VAL A 183 2.66 -0.19 -9.27
N ILE A 184 3.32 -0.06 -8.12
CA ILE A 184 4.73 -0.45 -7.95
C ILE A 184 4.92 -1.96 -8.14
N THR A 185 4.06 -2.83 -7.57
CA THR A 185 4.18 -4.28 -7.80
C THR A 185 3.95 -4.63 -9.27
N GLY A 186 3.26 -3.77 -10.03
CA GLY A 186 3.06 -3.89 -11.48
C GLY A 186 4.36 -3.93 -12.28
N LEU A 187 5.46 -3.36 -11.74
CA LEU A 187 6.80 -3.47 -12.35
C LEU A 187 7.23 -4.93 -12.52
N ALA A 188 6.78 -5.83 -11.64
CA ALA A 188 7.10 -7.24 -11.67
C ALA A 188 5.89 -8.14 -11.93
N ASP A 189 4.81 -7.57 -12.48
CA ASP A 189 3.62 -8.33 -12.86
C ASP A 189 3.95 -9.33 -13.98
N PRO A 190 3.28 -10.50 -14.06
CA PRO A 190 3.51 -11.49 -15.11
C PRO A 190 3.45 -10.93 -16.54
N TRP A 191 2.57 -9.96 -16.83
CA TRP A 191 2.52 -9.33 -18.16
C TRP A 191 3.79 -8.55 -18.46
N THR A 192 4.23 -7.71 -17.51
CA THR A 192 5.47 -6.96 -17.64
C THR A 192 6.67 -7.91 -17.74
N MET A 193 6.77 -8.91 -16.85
CA MET A 193 7.85 -9.89 -16.83
C MET A 193 7.84 -10.90 -18.00
N THR A 194 6.82 -10.88 -18.85
CA THR A 194 6.80 -11.65 -20.11
C THR A 194 7.18 -10.76 -21.29
N LEU A 195 6.52 -9.60 -21.45
CA LEU A 195 6.71 -8.73 -22.60
C LEU A 195 8.07 -8.03 -22.59
N PHE A 196 8.55 -7.61 -21.41
CA PHE A 196 9.85 -6.95 -21.29
C PHE A 196 11.02 -7.87 -21.71
N PRO A 197 11.14 -9.10 -21.18
CA PRO A 197 12.20 -10.00 -21.63
C PRO A 197 12.09 -10.40 -23.10
N LEU A 198 10.89 -10.57 -23.64
CA LEU A 198 10.68 -10.86 -25.06
C LEU A 198 11.11 -9.70 -25.96
N ALA A 199 10.80 -8.46 -25.58
CA ALA A 199 11.20 -7.28 -26.35
C ALA A 199 12.71 -7.08 -26.36
N VAL A 200 13.37 -7.25 -25.20
CA VAL A 200 14.85 -7.21 -25.12
C VAL A 200 15.46 -8.35 -25.92
N LEU A 201 14.92 -9.56 -25.83
CA LEU A 201 15.37 -10.70 -26.63
C LEU A 201 15.25 -10.41 -28.13
N GLY A 202 14.10 -9.90 -28.58
CA GLY A 202 13.87 -9.52 -29.98
C GLY A 202 14.87 -8.46 -30.47
N LEU A 203 15.17 -7.46 -29.65
CA LEU A 203 16.20 -6.46 -29.96
C LEU A 203 17.59 -7.09 -30.08
N LEU A 204 17.97 -7.99 -29.16
CA LEU A 204 19.27 -8.66 -29.20
C LEU A 204 19.41 -9.56 -30.43
N LEU A 205 18.35 -10.27 -30.81
CA LEU A 205 18.30 -11.08 -32.03
C LEU A 205 18.36 -10.21 -33.29
N TRP A 206 17.64 -9.08 -33.34
CA TRP A 206 17.73 -8.10 -34.42
C TRP A 206 19.16 -7.60 -34.58
N GLN A 207 19.80 -7.20 -33.48
CA GLN A 207 21.20 -6.76 -33.46
C GLN A 207 22.21 -7.90 -33.71
N ARG A 208 21.74 -9.13 -33.96
CA ARG A 208 22.55 -10.34 -34.18
C ARG A 208 23.50 -10.66 -33.02
N ARG A 209 23.14 -10.28 -31.79
CA ARG A 209 23.91 -10.51 -30.56
C ARG A 209 23.51 -11.82 -29.89
N TYR A 210 23.70 -12.95 -30.60
CA TYR A 210 23.20 -14.26 -30.18
C TYR A 210 23.73 -14.73 -28.81
N ARG A 211 25.00 -14.46 -28.49
CA ARG A 211 25.56 -14.81 -27.16
C ARG A 211 24.89 -14.03 -26.03
N ALA A 212 24.65 -12.73 -26.22
CA ALA A 212 23.93 -11.92 -25.24
C ALA A 212 22.47 -12.40 -25.10
N ALA A 213 21.82 -12.73 -26.22
CA ALA A 213 20.48 -13.32 -26.22
C ALA A 213 20.42 -14.66 -25.46
N LEU A 214 21.44 -15.52 -25.60
CA LEU A 214 21.50 -16.79 -24.88
C LEU A 214 21.60 -16.58 -23.35
N HIS A 215 22.48 -15.67 -22.90
CA HIS A 215 22.57 -15.38 -21.46
C HIS A 215 21.30 -14.70 -20.95
N TRP A 216 20.69 -13.81 -21.73
CA TRP A 216 19.39 -13.21 -21.40
C TRP A 216 18.29 -14.27 -21.24
N LEU A 217 18.25 -15.24 -22.15
CA LEU A 217 17.32 -16.37 -22.07
C LEU A 217 17.61 -17.25 -20.84
N ALA A 218 18.89 -17.52 -20.53
CA ALA A 218 19.29 -18.27 -19.34
C ALA A 218 18.86 -17.57 -18.04
N ALA A 219 18.91 -16.24 -17.99
CA ALA A 219 18.39 -15.46 -16.88
C ALA A 219 16.88 -15.68 -16.68
N ALA A 220 16.09 -15.61 -17.76
CA ALA A 220 14.65 -15.84 -17.72
C ALA A 220 14.29 -17.29 -17.39
N ALA A 221 14.99 -18.25 -18.01
CA ALA A 221 14.79 -19.69 -17.79
C ALA A 221 15.02 -20.08 -16.34
N PHE A 222 16.04 -19.50 -15.68
CA PHE A 222 16.25 -19.69 -14.25
C PHE A 222 15.04 -19.26 -13.43
N CYS A 223 14.45 -18.11 -13.70
CA CYS A 223 13.28 -17.64 -12.95
C CYS A 223 12.05 -18.53 -13.21
N LEU A 224 11.87 -18.99 -14.45
CA LEU A 224 10.81 -19.93 -14.84
C LEU A 224 10.94 -21.28 -14.12
N ALA A 225 12.16 -21.74 -13.83
CA ALA A 225 12.41 -23.02 -13.14
C ALA A 225 12.45 -22.87 -11.61
N ALA A 226 13.22 -21.91 -11.08
CA ALA A 226 13.51 -21.77 -9.66
C ALA A 226 12.27 -21.42 -8.83
N VAL A 227 11.39 -20.54 -9.36
CA VAL A 227 10.17 -20.13 -8.65
C VAL A 227 9.24 -21.31 -8.37
N PRO A 228 8.77 -22.09 -9.38
CA PRO A 228 7.90 -23.22 -9.10
C PRO A 228 8.63 -24.32 -8.33
N LEU A 229 9.89 -24.62 -8.64
CA LEU A 229 10.65 -25.67 -7.95
C LEU A 229 10.72 -25.43 -6.44
N LEU A 230 11.10 -24.23 -6.03
CA LEU A 230 11.19 -23.88 -4.61
C LEU A 230 9.81 -23.75 -3.94
N LYS A 231 8.80 -23.24 -4.66
CA LYS A 231 7.41 -23.16 -4.15
C LYS A 231 6.84 -24.53 -3.84
N TYR A 232 6.92 -25.46 -4.78
CA TYR A 232 6.36 -26.80 -4.63
C TYR A 232 7.25 -27.73 -3.79
N GLY A 233 8.55 -27.44 -3.71
CA GLY A 233 9.52 -28.15 -2.88
C GLY A 233 9.42 -27.80 -1.39
N LEU A 234 9.35 -26.51 -1.04
CA LEU A 234 9.37 -26.08 0.37
C LEU A 234 7.98 -25.88 0.98
N ARG A 235 6.97 -25.59 0.15
CA ARG A 235 5.54 -25.50 0.55
C ARG A 235 5.25 -24.56 1.73
N ILE A 236 5.98 -23.46 1.83
CA ILE A 236 5.84 -22.51 2.94
C ILE A 236 4.51 -21.74 2.80
N PRO A 237 3.68 -21.67 3.87
CA PRO A 237 2.40 -20.97 3.84
C PRO A 237 2.57 -19.45 3.75
N ARG A 238 1.64 -18.79 3.07
CA ARG A 238 1.60 -17.31 2.97
C ARG A 238 0.99 -16.68 4.22
N PRO A 239 1.26 -15.38 4.46
CA PRO A 239 0.47 -14.60 5.40
C PRO A 239 -1.02 -14.61 5.04
N GLU A 240 -1.88 -14.99 5.97
CA GLU A 240 -3.35 -15.05 5.77
C GLU A 240 -4.03 -13.69 5.99
N VAL A 241 -3.45 -12.62 5.47
CA VAL A 241 -4.00 -11.25 5.62
C VAL A 241 -4.70 -10.73 4.38
N VAL A 242 -4.66 -11.45 3.25
CA VAL A 242 -5.24 -11.05 1.95
C VAL A 242 -5.95 -12.22 1.27
N ALA A 243 -7.06 -11.92 0.58
CA ALA A 243 -7.95 -12.93 -0.01
C ALA A 243 -7.23 -13.87 -0.99
N GLY A 244 -6.35 -13.34 -1.84
CA GLY A 244 -5.58 -14.11 -2.81
C GLY A 244 -4.43 -14.95 -2.23
N ALA A 245 -4.20 -14.94 -0.91
CA ALA A 245 -3.09 -15.66 -0.28
C ALA A 245 -3.34 -17.17 -0.11
N ARG A 246 -4.60 -17.62 -0.12
CA ARG A 246 -4.97 -19.01 0.22
C ARG A 246 -4.63 -20.06 -0.85
N GLU A 247 -4.31 -19.63 -2.07
CA GLU A 247 -4.21 -20.53 -3.23
C GLU A 247 -2.77 -20.88 -3.65
N SER A 248 -1.72 -20.36 -2.97
CA SER A 248 -0.32 -20.57 -3.41
C SER A 248 0.71 -20.41 -2.28
N TYR A 249 1.84 -21.11 -2.37
CA TYR A 249 2.97 -21.01 -1.43
C TYR A 249 3.69 -19.66 -1.48
N SER A 250 4.32 -19.26 -0.36
CA SER A 250 4.97 -17.95 -0.19
C SER A 250 6.38 -17.92 -0.78
N PHE A 251 7.18 -18.95 -0.51
CA PHE A 251 8.61 -18.94 -0.79
C PHE A 251 8.96 -19.57 -2.14
N PRO A 252 9.84 -18.98 -2.95
CA PRO A 252 10.33 -17.60 -2.87
C PRO A 252 9.28 -16.62 -3.40
N SER A 253 9.53 -15.33 -3.16
CA SER A 253 8.76 -14.25 -3.78
C SER A 253 9.05 -14.16 -5.27
N GLY A 254 8.13 -14.68 -6.10
CA GLY A 254 8.28 -14.69 -7.56
C GLY A 254 8.50 -13.29 -8.16
N HIS A 255 7.71 -12.29 -7.75
CA HIS A 255 7.87 -10.90 -8.24
C HIS A 255 9.26 -10.34 -7.90
N THR A 256 9.70 -10.56 -6.65
CA THR A 256 11.00 -10.08 -6.19
C THR A 256 12.15 -10.78 -6.91
N LEU A 257 12.07 -12.12 -7.10
CA LEU A 257 13.10 -12.87 -7.79
C LEU A 257 13.21 -12.47 -9.27
N TRP A 258 12.08 -12.41 -9.99
CA TRP A 258 12.03 -11.97 -11.38
C TRP A 258 12.56 -10.54 -11.54
N ALA A 259 12.12 -9.60 -10.70
CA ALA A 259 12.63 -8.23 -10.71
C ALA A 259 14.14 -8.17 -10.43
N SER A 260 14.62 -8.93 -9.43
CA SER A 260 16.05 -9.00 -9.10
C SER A 260 16.86 -9.47 -10.29
N VAL A 261 16.51 -10.63 -10.88
CA VAL A 261 17.29 -11.25 -11.95
C VAL A 261 17.19 -10.47 -13.27
N MET A 262 15.98 -10.10 -13.71
CA MET A 262 15.82 -9.51 -15.04
C MET A 262 16.37 -8.08 -15.09
N TYR A 263 16.02 -7.23 -14.12
CA TYR A 263 16.54 -5.86 -14.08
C TYR A 263 18.02 -5.83 -13.73
N GLY A 264 18.47 -6.71 -12.82
CA GLY A 264 19.88 -6.79 -12.45
C GLY A 264 20.77 -7.31 -13.59
N PHE A 265 20.32 -8.32 -14.35
CA PHE A 265 21.08 -8.80 -15.50
C PHE A 265 21.07 -7.78 -16.66
N LEU A 266 19.97 -7.07 -16.89
CA LEU A 266 19.95 -5.93 -17.81
C LEU A 266 20.97 -4.87 -17.39
N ALA A 267 21.06 -4.58 -16.09
CA ALA A 267 22.07 -3.65 -15.56
C ALA A 267 23.50 -4.16 -15.81
N VAL A 268 23.78 -5.47 -15.72
CA VAL A 268 25.09 -6.03 -16.09
C VAL A 268 25.44 -5.74 -17.55
N MET A 269 24.49 -5.94 -18.47
CA MET A 269 24.70 -5.69 -19.90
C MET A 269 24.93 -4.20 -20.19
N VAL A 270 24.08 -3.32 -19.64
CA VAL A 270 24.18 -1.87 -19.84
C VAL A 270 25.44 -1.29 -19.19
N ALA A 271 25.81 -1.74 -17.99
CA ALA A 271 26.99 -1.26 -17.28
C ALA A 271 28.30 -1.61 -17.99
N ARG A 272 28.35 -2.71 -18.74
CA ARG A 272 29.56 -3.11 -19.49
C ARG A 272 29.94 -2.05 -20.55
N ALA A 273 28.94 -1.59 -21.31
CA ALA A 273 29.08 -0.55 -22.33
C ALA A 273 29.11 0.89 -21.75
N THR A 274 28.95 1.05 -20.44
CA THR A 274 28.98 2.35 -19.76
C THR A 274 30.39 2.69 -19.26
N PRO A 275 30.86 3.96 -19.34
CA PRO A 275 32.15 4.37 -18.78
C PRO A 275 32.29 4.03 -17.29
N GLU A 276 33.50 3.65 -16.83
CA GLU A 276 33.75 3.14 -15.47
C GLU A 276 33.16 4.03 -14.36
N ARG A 277 33.27 5.36 -14.52
CA ARG A 277 32.70 6.36 -13.58
C ARG A 277 31.18 6.30 -13.39
N TRP A 278 30.44 5.79 -14.36
CA TRP A 278 28.97 5.73 -14.38
C TRP A 278 28.42 4.31 -14.28
N ARG A 279 29.28 3.28 -14.19
CA ARG A 279 28.85 1.87 -14.10
C ARG A 279 27.98 1.57 -12.88
N TRP A 280 28.04 2.38 -11.83
CA TRP A 280 27.19 2.23 -10.65
C TRP A 280 25.71 2.57 -10.92
N ALA A 281 25.42 3.40 -11.92
CA ALA A 281 24.07 3.93 -12.14
C ALA A 281 23.05 2.87 -12.61
N PRO A 282 23.34 2.01 -13.61
CA PRO A 282 22.41 0.93 -14.00
C PRO A 282 22.11 -0.04 -12.85
N TYR A 283 23.14 -0.42 -12.06
CA TYR A 283 22.95 -1.30 -10.90
C TYR A 283 22.11 -0.65 -9.81
N THR A 284 22.29 0.66 -9.60
CA THR A 284 21.50 1.41 -8.63
C THR A 284 20.05 1.50 -9.06
N LEU A 285 19.76 1.78 -10.33
CA LEU A 285 18.40 1.78 -10.84
C LEU A 285 17.73 0.42 -10.70
N ALA A 286 18.42 -0.66 -11.08
CA ALA A 286 17.90 -2.02 -10.91
C ALA A 286 17.62 -2.34 -9.43
N GLY A 287 18.54 -2.01 -8.52
CA GLY A 287 18.37 -2.20 -7.09
C GLY A 287 17.19 -1.40 -6.52
N LEU A 288 17.01 -0.15 -6.95
CA LEU A 288 15.87 0.67 -6.55
C LEU A 288 14.53 0.07 -7.00
N VAL A 289 14.44 -0.41 -8.24
CA VAL A 289 13.25 -1.08 -8.77
C VAL A 289 12.97 -2.36 -7.99
N THR A 290 13.98 -3.20 -7.75
CA THR A 290 13.86 -4.43 -6.97
C THR A 290 13.38 -4.15 -5.55
N VAL A 291 13.94 -3.15 -4.87
CA VAL A 291 13.55 -2.79 -3.49
C VAL A 291 12.15 -2.18 -3.44
N ALA A 292 11.76 -1.38 -4.43
CA ALA A 292 10.40 -0.87 -4.52
C ALA A 292 9.38 -2.01 -4.71
N VAL A 293 9.67 -2.97 -5.61
CA VAL A 293 8.86 -4.17 -5.78
C VAL A 293 8.81 -4.97 -4.48
N ALA A 294 9.96 -5.25 -3.86
CA ALA A 294 10.04 -5.97 -2.60
C ALA A 294 9.19 -5.31 -1.50
N PHE A 295 9.35 -4.00 -1.31
CA PHE A 295 8.58 -3.24 -0.33
C PHE A 295 7.07 -3.34 -0.59
N SER A 296 6.65 -3.25 -1.86
CA SER A 296 5.23 -3.41 -2.22
C SER A 296 4.69 -4.79 -1.82
N ARG A 297 5.48 -5.86 -1.96
CA ARG A 297 5.07 -7.23 -1.58
C ARG A 297 4.92 -7.42 -0.07
N LEU A 298 5.78 -6.78 0.73
CA LEU A 298 5.68 -6.76 2.19
C LEU A 298 4.47 -5.95 2.65
N TYR A 299 4.31 -4.75 2.09
CA TYR A 299 3.21 -3.86 2.43
C TYR A 299 1.84 -4.48 2.09
N LEU A 300 1.72 -5.11 0.91
CA LEU A 300 0.49 -5.80 0.49
C LEU A 300 0.24 -7.10 1.28
N GLY A 301 1.16 -7.52 2.15
CA GLY A 301 0.96 -8.65 3.07
C GLY A 301 0.90 -10.02 2.38
N VAL A 302 1.61 -10.19 1.26
CA VAL A 302 1.55 -11.42 0.44
C VAL A 302 2.78 -12.30 0.54
N HIS A 303 3.83 -11.80 1.20
CA HIS A 303 5.11 -12.48 1.43
C HIS A 303 5.70 -12.07 2.77
N TRP A 304 6.50 -12.95 3.35
CA TRP A 304 7.30 -12.69 4.55
C TRP A 304 8.57 -11.91 4.22
N LEU A 305 9.21 -11.27 5.21
CA LEU A 305 10.50 -10.59 5.00
C LEU A 305 11.58 -11.61 4.59
N SER A 306 11.58 -12.77 5.23
CA SER A 306 12.41 -13.92 4.86
C SER A 306 12.30 -14.31 3.38
N ASP A 307 11.09 -14.44 2.83
CA ASP A 307 10.84 -14.76 1.41
C ASP A 307 11.54 -13.76 0.49
N ILE A 308 11.47 -12.48 0.83
CA ILE A 308 12.02 -11.37 0.03
C ILE A 308 13.54 -11.38 0.07
N LEU A 309 14.12 -11.47 1.27
CA LEU A 309 15.58 -11.49 1.44
C LEU A 309 16.19 -12.70 0.73
N ALA A 310 15.55 -13.87 0.82
CA ALA A 310 15.97 -15.06 0.10
C ALA A 310 15.88 -14.88 -1.43
N SER A 311 14.84 -14.20 -1.91
CA SER A 311 14.65 -13.94 -3.34
C SER A 311 15.69 -12.97 -3.91
N ILE A 312 16.01 -11.91 -3.17
CA ILE A 312 17.05 -10.94 -3.56
C ILE A 312 18.43 -11.61 -3.57
N THR A 313 18.77 -12.36 -2.51
CA THR A 313 20.06 -13.03 -2.41
C THR A 313 20.23 -14.13 -3.47
N LEU A 314 19.19 -14.94 -3.72
CA LEU A 314 19.18 -15.92 -4.81
C LEU A 314 19.33 -15.24 -6.19
N GLY A 315 18.67 -14.10 -6.39
CA GLY A 315 18.83 -13.31 -7.61
C GLY A 315 20.26 -12.80 -7.79
N VAL A 316 20.89 -12.30 -6.73
CA VAL A 316 22.30 -11.85 -6.75
C VAL A 316 23.25 -13.01 -7.07
N VAL A 317 23.02 -14.20 -6.49
CA VAL A 317 23.79 -15.42 -6.80
C VAL A 317 23.73 -15.72 -8.29
N TRP A 318 22.53 -15.80 -8.86
CA TRP A 318 22.36 -16.14 -10.26
C TRP A 318 22.92 -15.07 -11.21
N ILE A 319 22.66 -13.79 -10.95
CA ILE A 319 23.19 -12.68 -11.75
C ILE A 319 24.72 -12.65 -11.71
N SER A 320 25.31 -12.94 -10.55
CA SER A 320 26.77 -12.96 -10.40
C SER A 320 27.38 -14.10 -11.22
N ALA A 321 26.85 -15.31 -11.09
CA ALA A 321 27.29 -16.47 -11.86
C ALA A 321 27.13 -16.25 -13.37
N LEU A 322 25.96 -15.78 -13.80
CA LEU A 322 25.66 -15.51 -15.21
C LEU A 322 26.46 -14.33 -15.74
N GLY A 323 26.69 -13.30 -14.94
CA GLY A 323 27.52 -12.14 -15.27
C GLY A 323 28.99 -12.50 -15.47
N ILE A 324 29.52 -13.43 -14.67
CA ILE A 324 30.86 -14.01 -14.87
C ILE A 324 30.91 -14.76 -16.20
N ALA A 325 29.95 -15.64 -16.46
CA ALA A 325 29.88 -16.41 -17.71
C ALA A 325 29.78 -15.49 -18.94
N TYR A 326 28.92 -14.46 -18.84
CA TYR A 326 28.71 -13.46 -19.89
C TYR A 326 29.99 -12.67 -20.18
N ARG A 327 30.65 -12.11 -19.16
CA ARG A 327 31.86 -11.29 -19.36
C ARG A 327 33.06 -12.09 -19.88
N ARG A 328 33.13 -13.39 -19.56
CA ARG A 328 34.20 -14.27 -20.02
C ARG A 328 34.08 -14.67 -21.50
N HIS A 329 32.87 -14.89 -22.00
CA HIS A 329 32.65 -15.45 -23.35
C HIS A 329 32.18 -14.43 -24.40
N SER A 330 32.03 -13.16 -24.01
CA SER A 330 31.54 -12.12 -24.92
C SER A 330 32.70 -11.42 -25.63
N GLN A 331 33.16 -12.04 -26.72
CA GLN A 331 34.07 -11.45 -27.71
C GLN A 331 33.32 -10.67 -28.81
N ASP A 332 32.01 -10.89 -28.93
CA ASP A 332 31.15 -10.13 -29.85
C ASP A 332 30.87 -8.76 -29.23
N GLY A 333 31.13 -7.68 -29.97
CA GLY A 333 31.01 -6.31 -29.47
C GLY A 333 29.75 -6.05 -28.65
N ASP A 334 29.89 -5.27 -27.57
CA ASP A 334 28.79 -5.06 -26.62
C ASP A 334 27.54 -4.47 -27.28
N PRO A 335 26.34 -4.89 -26.84
CA PRO A 335 25.12 -4.24 -27.29
C PRO A 335 25.13 -2.77 -26.84
N SER A 336 24.63 -1.88 -27.70
CA SER A 336 24.55 -0.47 -27.34
C SER A 336 23.61 -0.28 -26.15
N PRO A 337 24.00 0.50 -25.12
CA PRO A 337 23.23 0.63 -23.88
C PRO A 337 21.93 1.39 -24.10
N TRP A 338 21.89 2.34 -25.04
CA TRP A 338 20.73 3.21 -25.25
C TRP A 338 19.52 2.49 -25.87
N PRO A 339 19.65 1.70 -26.96
CA PRO A 339 18.53 0.91 -27.47
C PRO A 339 17.98 -0.08 -26.44
N LEU A 340 18.86 -0.73 -25.66
CA LEU A 340 18.43 -1.65 -24.61
C LEU A 340 17.61 -0.94 -23.54
N ALA A 341 18.12 0.19 -23.02
CA ALA A 341 17.43 0.98 -22.01
C ALA A 341 16.11 1.56 -22.53
N ALA A 342 16.08 2.02 -23.79
CA ALA A 342 14.88 2.60 -24.41
C ALA A 342 13.79 1.55 -24.63
N VAL A 343 14.12 0.37 -25.19
CA VAL A 343 13.15 -0.71 -25.39
C VAL A 343 12.66 -1.25 -24.05
N ALA A 344 13.57 -1.50 -23.11
CA ALA A 344 13.22 -1.96 -21.77
C ALA A 344 12.29 -0.98 -21.05
N GLY A 345 12.70 0.29 -20.98
CA GLY A 345 11.93 1.36 -20.34
C GLY A 345 10.58 1.59 -21.01
N GLY A 346 10.54 1.63 -22.35
CA GLY A 346 9.33 1.83 -23.12
C GLY A 346 8.29 0.72 -22.88
N VAL A 347 8.71 -0.55 -22.89
CA VAL A 347 7.80 -1.68 -22.62
C VAL A 347 7.33 -1.70 -21.18
N VAL A 348 8.21 -1.41 -20.21
CA VAL A 348 7.82 -1.31 -18.79
C VAL A 348 6.80 -0.19 -18.59
N ILE A 349 7.03 1.00 -19.14
CA ILE A 349 6.10 2.14 -19.05
C ILE A 349 4.76 1.80 -19.71
N LEU A 350 4.78 1.21 -20.91
CA LEU A 350 3.57 0.84 -21.64
C LEU A 350 2.74 -0.20 -20.88
N THR A 351 3.40 -1.23 -20.34
CA THR A 351 2.71 -2.29 -19.58
C THR A 351 2.17 -1.76 -18.26
N LEU A 352 2.92 -0.94 -17.53
CA LEU A 352 2.45 -0.27 -16.32
C LEU A 352 1.25 0.65 -16.60
N GLY A 353 1.34 1.48 -17.65
CA GLY A 353 0.26 2.39 -18.04
C GLY A 353 -1.01 1.62 -18.41
N THR A 354 -0.86 0.55 -19.19
CA THR A 354 -1.98 -0.33 -19.57
C THR A 354 -2.60 -1.02 -18.35
N GLN A 355 -1.79 -1.55 -17.43
CA GLN A 355 -2.29 -2.18 -16.20
C GLN A 355 -3.03 -1.17 -15.30
N ALA A 356 -2.46 0.02 -15.12
CA ALA A 356 -3.07 1.08 -14.33
C ALA A 356 -4.38 1.59 -14.96
N ALA A 357 -4.49 1.60 -16.28
CA ALA A 357 -5.70 2.03 -16.98
C ALA A 357 -6.79 0.94 -17.03
N LEU A 358 -6.42 -0.31 -17.32
CA LEU A 358 -7.38 -1.38 -17.66
C LEU A 358 -7.63 -2.40 -16.55
N HIS A 359 -6.69 -2.57 -15.62
CA HIS A 359 -6.70 -3.69 -14.67
C HIS A 359 -6.59 -3.26 -13.20
N GLN A 360 -6.53 -1.96 -12.91
CA GLN A 360 -6.29 -1.44 -11.57
C GLN A 360 -7.32 -1.93 -10.54
N GLN A 361 -8.61 -1.91 -10.87
CA GLN A 361 -9.65 -2.38 -9.94
C GLN A 361 -9.54 -3.88 -9.64
N ARG A 362 -9.22 -4.70 -10.65
CA ARG A 362 -9.00 -6.15 -10.49
C ARG A 362 -7.76 -6.43 -9.64
N ASN A 363 -6.67 -5.70 -9.89
CA ASN A 363 -5.44 -5.84 -9.13
C ASN A 363 -5.63 -5.41 -7.67
N LEU A 364 -6.33 -4.30 -7.41
CA LEU A 364 -6.70 -3.88 -6.05
C LEU A 364 -7.54 -4.93 -5.32
N ALA A 365 -8.53 -5.51 -6.00
CA ALA A 365 -9.37 -6.56 -5.42
C ALA A 365 -8.55 -7.81 -5.00
N ARG A 366 -7.54 -8.19 -5.79
CA ARG A 366 -6.64 -9.32 -5.47
C ARG A 366 -5.87 -9.12 -4.17
N TYR A 367 -5.52 -7.87 -3.86
CA TYR A 367 -4.75 -7.51 -2.66
C TYR A 367 -5.61 -6.97 -1.52
N ALA A 368 -6.93 -7.10 -1.62
CA ALA A 368 -7.85 -6.65 -0.57
C ALA A 368 -7.61 -7.44 0.73
N PRO A 369 -7.54 -6.76 1.90
CA PRO A 369 -7.37 -7.43 3.18
C PRO A 369 -8.47 -8.46 3.44
N LEU A 370 -8.11 -9.60 4.03
CA LEU A 370 -9.08 -10.54 4.57
C LEU A 370 -9.81 -9.88 5.73
N VAL A 371 -11.14 -9.91 5.65
CA VAL A 371 -12.01 -9.43 6.70
C VAL A 371 -12.66 -10.65 7.32
N GLU A 372 -12.32 -10.97 8.57
CA GLU A 372 -13.07 -11.95 9.34
C GLU A 372 -14.53 -11.51 9.40
N GLN A 373 -15.42 -12.30 8.80
CA GLN A 373 -16.84 -12.06 8.87
C GLN A 373 -17.39 -12.72 10.14
N ARG A 374 -17.93 -11.91 11.06
CA ARG A 374 -18.64 -12.43 12.23
C ARG A 374 -20.00 -12.94 11.78
N LEU A 375 -20.29 -14.21 12.02
CA LEU A 375 -21.61 -14.77 11.74
C LEU A 375 -22.59 -14.38 12.85
N MET A 376 -23.78 -13.92 12.47
CA MET A 376 -24.86 -13.60 13.40
C MET A 376 -26.16 -14.21 12.91
N ALA A 377 -26.89 -14.91 13.78
CA ALA A 377 -28.20 -15.42 13.41
C ALA A 377 -29.16 -14.24 13.15
N GLU A 378 -29.95 -14.33 12.07
CA GLU A 378 -30.91 -13.29 11.70
C GLU A 378 -31.95 -13.04 12.80
N SER A 379 -32.40 -14.10 13.49
CA SER A 379 -33.28 -14.01 14.66
C SER A 379 -32.63 -13.25 15.82
N ARG A 380 -31.33 -13.42 16.05
CA ARG A 380 -30.58 -12.67 17.06
C ARG A 380 -30.47 -11.21 16.69
N TRP A 381 -30.20 -10.89 15.43
CA TRP A 381 -30.15 -9.51 14.95
C TRP A 381 -31.48 -8.79 15.23
N TRP A 382 -32.61 -9.34 14.77
CA TRP A 382 -33.94 -8.77 15.02
C TRP A 382 -34.35 -8.76 16.51
N GLY A 383 -33.87 -9.73 17.29
CA GLY A 383 -34.18 -9.89 18.71
C GLY A 383 -33.39 -8.99 19.67
N GLY A 384 -32.45 -8.18 19.20
CA GLY A 384 -31.65 -7.28 20.06
C GLY A 384 -30.16 -7.22 19.70
N GLY A 385 -29.66 -8.16 18.90
CA GLY A 385 -28.26 -8.23 18.47
C GLY A 385 -27.79 -7.03 17.64
N TRP A 386 -28.73 -6.27 17.06
CA TRP A 386 -28.44 -4.96 16.46
C TRP A 386 -27.75 -3.98 17.43
N ALA A 387 -27.95 -4.13 18.74
CA ALA A 387 -27.35 -3.26 19.77
C ALA A 387 -25.87 -3.58 20.06
N GLU A 388 -25.37 -4.77 19.69
CA GLU A 388 -23.95 -5.14 19.82
C GLU A 388 -23.05 -4.40 18.81
N LEU A 389 -23.65 -3.78 17.79
CA LEU A 389 -22.93 -3.10 16.72
C LEU A 389 -22.64 -1.63 17.06
N PRO A 390 -21.56 -1.04 16.51
CA PRO A 390 -21.24 0.36 16.72
C PRO A 390 -22.41 1.30 16.39
N ARG A 391 -22.79 2.14 17.37
CA ARG A 391 -23.84 3.16 17.21
C ARG A 391 -23.32 4.52 16.76
N VAL A 392 -22.02 4.69 16.82
CA VAL A 392 -21.32 5.94 16.51
C VAL A 392 -20.15 5.60 15.61
N ARG A 393 -19.91 6.46 14.63
CA ARG A 393 -18.74 6.33 13.78
C ARG A 393 -17.46 6.54 14.61
N LEU A 394 -16.62 5.51 14.65
CA LEU A 394 -15.25 5.61 15.13
C LEU A 394 -14.38 6.32 14.09
N ASP A 395 -14.03 7.57 14.39
CA ASP A 395 -13.11 8.44 13.64
C ASP A 395 -12.24 9.21 14.66
N THR A 396 -11.06 9.65 14.25
CA THR A 396 -10.07 10.41 15.04
C THR A 396 -10.60 11.71 15.66
N ARG A 397 -11.69 12.26 15.11
CA ARG A 397 -12.30 13.49 15.64
C ARG A 397 -13.38 13.15 16.67
N ARG A 398 -13.38 13.91 17.78
CA ARG A 398 -14.39 13.93 18.87
C ARG A 398 -15.84 14.26 18.44
N ARG A 399 -16.20 14.23 17.14
CA ARG A 399 -17.60 14.39 16.67
C ARG A 399 -18.21 13.01 16.42
N ASN A 400 -18.98 12.54 17.40
CA ASN A 400 -19.73 11.29 17.39
C ASN A 400 -20.88 11.34 16.36
N GLN A 401 -20.60 11.13 15.08
CA GLN A 401 -21.67 11.00 14.07
C GLN A 401 -22.42 9.67 14.28
N PRO A 402 -23.76 9.68 14.35
CA PRO A 402 -24.53 8.47 14.63
C PRO A 402 -24.55 7.53 13.42
N LEU A 403 -24.37 6.24 13.68
CA LEU A 403 -24.70 5.16 12.76
C LEU A 403 -26.16 4.78 13.00
N ASN A 404 -27.06 5.57 12.41
CA ASN A 404 -28.50 5.49 12.63
C ASN A 404 -29.22 4.52 11.68
N ILE A 405 -28.49 3.75 10.87
CA ILE A 405 -29.04 2.77 9.94
C ILE A 405 -28.31 1.46 10.07
N GLN A 406 -29.04 0.35 10.03
CA GLN A 406 -28.49 -0.97 9.76
C GLN A 406 -29.28 -1.60 8.61
N TYR A 407 -28.56 -2.05 7.60
CA TYR A 407 -29.15 -2.60 6.38
C TYR A 407 -28.66 -4.02 6.12
N ALA A 408 -29.58 -4.96 5.95
CA ALA A 408 -29.30 -6.34 5.56
C ALA A 408 -29.70 -6.58 4.10
N GLY A 409 -28.73 -6.93 3.25
CA GLY A 409 -28.96 -7.17 1.82
C GLY A 409 -27.79 -6.73 0.95
N SER A 410 -27.94 -6.84 -0.38
CA SER A 410 -26.90 -6.37 -1.30
C SER A 410 -26.94 -4.85 -1.47
N LEU A 411 -25.79 -4.22 -1.73
CA LEU A 411 -25.74 -2.77 -1.96
C LEU A 411 -26.47 -2.36 -3.25
N GLU A 412 -26.54 -3.26 -4.24
CA GLU A 412 -27.28 -3.05 -5.47
C GLU A 412 -28.79 -3.05 -5.23
N GLU A 413 -29.30 -3.94 -4.37
CA GLU A 413 -30.69 -3.93 -3.91
C GLU A 413 -31.02 -2.63 -3.19
N ALA A 414 -30.17 -2.16 -2.27
CA ALA A 414 -30.41 -0.89 -1.57
C ALA A 414 -30.51 0.28 -2.55
N ARG A 415 -29.65 0.31 -3.57
CA ARG A 415 -29.69 1.32 -4.64
C ARG A 415 -30.98 1.20 -5.44
N ALA A 416 -31.38 0.00 -5.83
CA ALA A 416 -32.58 -0.24 -6.63
C ALA A 416 -33.86 0.12 -5.86
N LEU A 417 -33.94 -0.20 -4.58
CA LEU A 417 -35.10 0.09 -3.71
C LEU A 417 -35.25 1.57 -3.39
N LEU A 418 -34.15 2.32 -3.30
CA LEU A 418 -34.18 3.77 -3.00
C LEU A 418 -34.24 4.65 -4.25
N ALA A 419 -33.89 4.13 -5.44
CA ALA A 419 -33.92 4.89 -6.70
C ALA A 419 -35.30 5.49 -7.03
N PRO A 420 -36.44 4.78 -6.88
CA PRO A 420 -37.78 5.35 -7.10
C PRO A 420 -38.11 6.53 -6.19
N ALA A 421 -37.50 6.58 -4.99
CA ALA A 421 -37.67 7.67 -4.04
C ALA A 421 -36.74 8.87 -4.32
N GLY A 422 -36.02 8.87 -5.45
CA GLY A 422 -35.16 9.97 -5.90
C GLY A 422 -33.74 9.95 -5.35
N TRP A 423 -33.29 8.84 -4.76
CA TRP A 423 -31.90 8.65 -4.35
C TRP A 423 -31.04 8.25 -5.54
N ARG A 424 -29.91 8.93 -5.74
CA ARG A 424 -28.95 8.66 -6.82
C ARG A 424 -27.55 8.39 -6.27
N PRO A 425 -26.68 7.66 -6.99
CA PRO A 425 -25.29 7.51 -6.60
C PRO A 425 -24.60 8.87 -6.44
N ALA A 426 -23.91 9.07 -5.32
CA ALA A 426 -23.16 10.30 -5.08
C ALA A 426 -21.83 10.32 -5.84
N GLU A 427 -21.49 11.46 -6.44
CA GLU A 427 -20.16 11.67 -7.03
C GLU A 427 -19.12 11.77 -5.90
N ARG A 428 -18.16 10.84 -5.85
CA ARG A 428 -17.11 10.81 -4.82
C ARG A 428 -15.95 11.73 -5.21
N LEU A 429 -15.19 12.19 -4.21
CA LEU A 429 -13.95 12.93 -4.47
C LEU A 429 -12.89 12.00 -5.07
N GLU A 430 -12.45 12.33 -6.28
CA GLU A 430 -11.39 11.68 -7.05
C GLU A 430 -10.41 12.73 -7.59
N TRP A 431 -9.23 12.32 -8.07
CA TRP A 431 -8.23 13.26 -8.61
C TRP A 431 -8.78 14.13 -9.75
N GLY A 432 -9.66 13.56 -10.59
CA GLY A 432 -10.24 14.26 -11.74
C GLY A 432 -11.22 15.37 -11.36
N ASN A 433 -11.82 15.32 -10.17
CA ASN A 433 -12.81 16.31 -9.72
C ASN A 433 -12.37 17.11 -8.50
N LEU A 434 -11.12 16.96 -8.05
CA LEU A 434 -10.56 17.69 -6.92
C LEU A 434 -10.57 19.21 -7.14
N LEU A 435 -10.35 19.66 -8.39
CA LEU A 435 -10.40 21.07 -8.77
C LEU A 435 -11.78 21.70 -8.57
N LYS A 436 -12.87 20.92 -8.50
CA LYS A 436 -14.21 21.44 -8.21
C LYS A 436 -14.28 22.09 -6.81
N LEU A 437 -13.46 21.66 -5.86
CA LEU A 437 -13.42 22.24 -4.51
C LEU A 437 -12.88 23.69 -4.48
N LEU A 438 -12.15 24.10 -5.53
CA LEU A 438 -11.56 25.44 -5.69
C LEU A 438 -12.50 26.43 -6.40
N SER A 439 -13.70 25.99 -6.81
CA SER A 439 -14.66 26.85 -7.49
C SER A 439 -15.68 27.42 -6.48
N PRO A 440 -15.72 28.75 -6.27
CA PRO A 440 -16.60 29.37 -5.29
C PRO A 440 -18.09 29.25 -5.63
N ASP A 441 -18.41 29.16 -6.92
CA ASP A 441 -19.77 29.33 -7.46
C ASP A 441 -20.47 28.00 -7.80
N LEU A 442 -19.81 26.86 -7.57
CA LEU A 442 -20.42 25.56 -7.86
C LEU A 442 -21.56 25.25 -6.88
N PRO A 443 -22.77 24.92 -7.36
CA PRO A 443 -23.89 24.57 -6.51
C PRO A 443 -23.63 23.24 -5.78
N LEU A 444 -24.27 23.02 -4.62
CA LEU A 444 -23.96 21.88 -3.75
C LEU A 444 -24.11 20.52 -4.46
N GLN A 445 -25.01 20.42 -5.43
CA GLN A 445 -25.29 19.18 -6.16
C GLN A 445 -24.17 18.79 -7.13
N GLN A 446 -23.27 19.72 -7.47
CA GLN A 446 -22.11 19.47 -8.34
C GLN A 446 -20.81 19.26 -7.54
N LEU A 447 -20.85 19.50 -6.23
CA LEU A 447 -19.69 19.29 -5.36
C LEU A 447 -19.55 17.80 -5.00
N PRO A 448 -18.34 17.23 -5.14
CA PRO A 448 -18.11 15.84 -4.78
C PRO A 448 -18.36 15.62 -3.29
N VAL A 449 -18.93 14.47 -2.96
CA VAL A 449 -19.10 13.99 -1.59
C VAL A 449 -17.75 13.57 -1.05
N LEU A 450 -17.30 14.25 0.00
CA LEU A 450 -16.05 13.92 0.67
C LEU A 450 -16.11 12.49 1.27
N PRO A 451 -15.07 11.68 1.11
CA PRO A 451 -15.02 10.34 1.67
C PRO A 451 -15.03 10.41 3.20
N GLN A 452 -15.77 9.50 3.84
CA GLN A 452 -15.81 9.37 5.29
C GLN A 452 -15.38 7.97 5.70
N VAL A 453 -14.57 7.91 6.76
CA VAL A 453 -13.96 6.66 7.23
C VAL A 453 -14.63 6.19 8.51
N HIS A 454 -14.98 4.90 8.56
CA HIS A 454 -15.41 4.20 9.76
C HIS A 454 -14.50 2.99 9.96
N ASP A 455 -13.87 2.86 11.12
CA ASP A 455 -13.02 1.70 11.45
C ASP A 455 -11.93 1.44 10.38
N GLY A 456 -11.31 2.53 9.91
CA GLY A 456 -10.28 2.49 8.86
C GLY A 456 -10.80 2.20 7.44
N ARG A 457 -12.12 2.18 7.21
CA ARG A 457 -12.73 1.86 5.91
C ARG A 457 -13.58 2.99 5.35
N HIS A 458 -13.53 3.15 4.03
CA HIS A 458 -14.40 4.06 3.30
C HIS A 458 -15.83 3.52 3.18
N ASP A 459 -16.76 4.43 2.93
CA ASP A 459 -18.14 4.11 2.60
C ASP A 459 -18.22 3.25 1.33
N SER A 460 -18.84 2.08 1.46
CA SER A 460 -19.03 1.12 0.37
C SER A 460 -20.11 1.59 -0.60
N LEU A 461 -21.18 2.20 -0.08
CA LEU A 461 -22.21 2.86 -0.88
C LEU A 461 -22.43 4.30 -0.37
N ALA A 462 -22.53 5.24 -1.30
CA ALA A 462 -22.92 6.61 -1.03
C ALA A 462 -24.04 7.00 -1.99
N LEU A 463 -25.22 7.32 -1.46
CA LEU A 463 -26.35 7.85 -2.21
C LEU A 463 -26.62 9.27 -1.77
N GLU A 464 -27.04 10.11 -2.70
CA GLU A 464 -27.48 11.47 -2.43
C GLU A 464 -28.92 11.70 -2.93
N LYS A 465 -29.62 12.62 -2.26
CA LYS A 465 -30.94 13.10 -2.67
C LYS A 465 -30.98 14.63 -2.54
N PRO A 466 -31.27 15.38 -3.62
CA PRO A 466 -31.38 16.83 -3.54
C PRO A 466 -32.55 17.24 -2.65
N LEU A 467 -32.36 18.28 -1.84
CA LEU A 467 -33.37 18.86 -0.96
C LEU A 467 -33.61 20.34 -1.31
N PRO A 468 -34.79 20.91 -0.97
CA PRO A 468 -35.04 22.33 -1.15
C PRO A 468 -34.04 23.23 -0.39
N GLY A 469 -33.59 24.30 -1.04
CA GLY A 469 -32.73 25.35 -0.45
C GLY A 469 -31.23 25.05 -0.45
N ASP A 470 -30.68 24.65 -1.61
CA ASP A 470 -29.26 24.25 -1.81
C ASP A 470 -28.71 23.29 -0.74
N ARG A 471 -29.51 22.28 -0.41
CA ARG A 471 -29.20 21.22 0.56
C ARG A 471 -29.28 19.86 -0.14
N ARG A 472 -28.59 18.86 0.41
CA ARG A 472 -28.75 17.46 -0.04
C ARG A 472 -28.71 16.52 1.14
N ALA A 473 -29.51 15.46 1.11
CA ALA A 473 -29.34 14.32 2.02
C ALA A 473 -28.29 13.38 1.44
N VAL A 474 -27.41 12.85 2.28
CA VAL A 474 -26.42 11.84 1.88
C VAL A 474 -26.56 10.64 2.80
N LEU A 475 -26.82 9.48 2.20
CA LEU A 475 -26.85 8.18 2.83
C LEU A 475 -25.50 7.48 2.56
N ARG A 476 -24.85 7.02 3.62
CA ARG A 476 -23.60 6.28 3.53
C ARG A 476 -23.76 4.92 4.20
N LEU A 477 -23.24 3.88 3.57
CA LEU A 477 -23.19 2.52 4.12
C LEU A 477 -21.75 2.02 4.19
N TRP A 478 -21.36 1.46 5.34
CA TRP A 478 -20.09 0.82 5.62
C TRP A 478 -20.31 -0.67 5.96
N SER A 479 -19.34 -1.52 5.63
CA SER A 479 -19.41 -2.94 5.97
C SER A 479 -19.32 -3.15 7.49
N SER A 480 -20.29 -3.85 8.08
CA SER A 480 -20.30 -4.17 9.52
C SER A 480 -19.41 -5.37 9.90
N ARG A 481 -18.80 -6.03 8.91
CA ARG A 481 -18.16 -7.37 9.05
C ARG A 481 -19.10 -8.48 9.53
N VAL A 482 -20.40 -8.21 9.70
CA VAL A 482 -21.37 -9.22 10.11
C VAL A 482 -22.10 -9.77 8.90
N THR A 483 -22.22 -11.09 8.85
CA THR A 483 -23.04 -11.79 7.86
C THR A 483 -24.14 -12.55 8.58
N LEU A 484 -25.38 -12.30 8.18
CA LEU A 484 -26.57 -12.91 8.75
C LEU A 484 -26.71 -14.38 8.29
N THR A 485 -27.03 -15.27 9.22
CA THR A 485 -27.31 -16.68 8.96
C THR A 485 -28.78 -17.01 9.26
N PRO A 486 -29.41 -17.92 8.49
CA PRO A 486 -28.86 -18.78 7.44
C PRO A 486 -28.80 -18.13 6.04
N SER A 487 -29.41 -16.97 5.84
CA SER A 487 -29.56 -16.28 4.55
C SER A 487 -28.25 -15.81 3.89
N ARG A 488 -27.12 -15.90 4.61
CA ARG A 488 -25.77 -15.45 4.20
C ARG A 488 -25.73 -14.02 3.66
N ARG A 489 -26.59 -13.14 4.18
CA ARG A 489 -26.67 -11.74 3.76
C ARG A 489 -25.69 -10.86 4.54
N PRO A 490 -24.92 -9.98 3.88
CA PRO A 490 -24.07 -9.04 4.58
C PRO A 490 -24.91 -7.97 5.27
N LEU A 491 -24.49 -7.59 6.47
CA LEU A 491 -25.05 -6.48 7.23
C LEU A 491 -24.17 -5.24 7.04
N TRP A 492 -24.81 -4.10 6.85
CA TRP A 492 -24.19 -2.80 6.60
C TRP A 492 -24.59 -1.83 7.72
N LEU A 493 -23.65 -1.04 8.20
CA LEU A 493 -23.91 0.08 9.12
C LEU A 493 -23.97 1.35 8.30
N GLY A 494 -24.91 2.24 8.61
CA GLY A 494 -25.11 3.43 7.82
C GLY A 494 -25.39 4.67 8.64
N SER A 495 -25.15 5.80 8.00
CA SER A 495 -25.57 7.11 8.50
C SER A 495 -26.25 7.88 7.39
N VAL A 496 -27.34 8.54 7.71
CA VAL A 496 -27.96 9.53 6.83
C VAL A 496 -27.88 10.91 7.46
N GLY A 497 -27.37 11.88 6.72
CA GLY A 497 -27.24 13.26 7.18
C GLY A 497 -27.43 14.26 6.06
N GLU A 498 -27.88 15.45 6.42
CA GLU A 498 -28.00 16.58 5.51
C GLU A 498 -26.64 17.25 5.31
N GLN A 499 -26.35 17.69 4.10
CA GLN A 499 -25.19 18.49 3.78
C GLN A 499 -25.60 19.90 3.37
N ARG A 500 -24.76 20.86 3.76
CA ARG A 500 -24.82 22.25 3.33
C ARG A 500 -23.51 22.69 2.71
N GLN A 501 -23.58 23.68 1.83
CA GLN A 501 -22.40 24.33 1.29
C GLN A 501 -21.71 25.15 2.39
N VAL A 502 -20.40 24.97 2.55
CA VAL A 502 -19.55 25.79 3.43
C VAL A 502 -18.46 26.42 2.57
N ARG A 503 -18.30 27.74 2.72
CA ARG A 503 -17.26 28.52 2.04
C ARG A 503 -16.17 28.88 3.03
N LEU A 504 -14.93 28.52 2.72
CA LEU A 504 -13.76 28.91 3.50
C LEU A 504 -13.05 30.04 2.77
N LEU A 505 -12.99 31.22 3.41
CA LEU A 505 -12.28 32.41 2.92
C LEU A 505 -12.69 32.87 1.50
N GLY A 506 -13.86 32.45 1.00
CA GLY A 506 -14.33 32.77 -0.37
C GLY A 506 -13.56 32.08 -1.51
N LEU A 507 -12.61 31.20 -1.19
CA LEU A 507 -11.72 30.53 -2.16
C LEU A 507 -11.98 29.03 -2.29
N LEU A 508 -12.52 28.40 -1.24
CA LEU A 508 -12.80 26.97 -1.19
C LEU A 508 -14.24 26.74 -0.81
N THR A 509 -14.91 25.87 -1.57
CA THR A 509 -16.31 25.51 -1.34
C THR A 509 -16.41 24.00 -1.21
N PHE A 510 -16.94 23.53 -0.08
CA PHE A 510 -17.13 22.10 0.17
C PHE A 510 -18.44 21.80 0.89
N ALA A 511 -18.88 20.54 0.79
CA ALA A 511 -20.08 20.06 1.45
C ALA A 511 -19.76 19.59 2.87
N ALA A 512 -20.33 20.24 3.89
CA ALA A 512 -20.23 19.80 5.28
C ALA A 512 -21.53 19.14 5.73
N THR A 513 -21.42 18.04 6.48
CA THR A 513 -22.57 17.37 7.09
C THR A 513 -23.05 18.17 8.30
N ASP A 514 -24.35 18.44 8.36
CA ASP A 514 -25.03 19.12 9.44
C ASP A 514 -25.36 18.14 10.58
N ASP A 515 -25.57 18.66 11.80
CA ASP A 515 -25.81 17.84 13.00
C ASP A 515 -27.28 17.36 13.10
N ARG A 516 -28.11 17.63 12.08
CA ARG A 516 -29.55 17.30 11.99
C ARG A 516 -29.83 15.88 11.49
N PHE A 517 -29.22 14.87 12.12
CA PHE A 517 -29.33 13.46 11.70
C PHE A 517 -30.75 12.88 11.77
N GLN A 518 -31.56 13.32 12.74
CA GLN A 518 -32.91 12.78 12.92
C GLN A 518 -33.87 13.15 11.78
N ALA A 519 -33.82 14.40 11.32
CA ALA A 519 -34.65 14.86 10.20
C ALA A 519 -34.32 14.11 8.90
N SER A 520 -33.05 13.82 8.67
CA SER A 520 -32.60 13.01 7.53
C SER A 520 -33.00 11.53 7.67
N LEU A 521 -33.02 11.00 8.89
CA LEU A 521 -33.49 9.64 9.17
C LEU A 521 -35.00 9.49 8.94
N ASP A 522 -35.78 10.49 9.33
CA ASP A 522 -37.23 10.52 9.09
C ASP A 522 -37.55 10.62 7.60
N LEU A 523 -36.74 11.35 6.83
CA LEU A 523 -36.82 11.37 5.38
C LEU A 523 -36.54 9.99 4.79
N LEU A 524 -35.45 9.34 5.20
CA LEU A 524 -35.14 7.99 4.73
C LEU A 524 -36.22 6.98 5.11
N ARG A 525 -36.80 7.09 6.31
CA ARG A 525 -37.90 6.22 6.77
C ARG A 525 -39.12 6.30 5.86
N ARG A 526 -39.45 7.49 5.33
CA ARG A 526 -40.54 7.67 4.35
C ARG A 526 -40.17 7.07 2.99
N ASP A 527 -38.93 7.27 2.57
CA ASP A 527 -38.41 6.81 1.27
C ASP A 527 -38.12 5.30 1.23
N SER A 528 -37.91 4.66 2.39
CA SER A 528 -37.63 3.22 2.51
C SER A 528 -38.90 2.37 2.51
N SER A 529 -39.97 2.85 1.88
CA SER A 529 -41.25 2.14 1.85
C SER A 529 -41.22 0.87 1.00
N ALA A 530 -40.32 0.84 0.01
CA ALA A 530 -40.10 -0.30 -0.87
C ALA A 530 -39.35 -1.48 -0.20
N PHE A 531 -38.80 -1.29 1.01
CA PHE A 531 -38.10 -2.37 1.72
C PHE A 531 -39.10 -3.38 2.30
N PRO A 532 -38.92 -4.70 2.02
CA PRO A 532 -39.82 -5.75 2.50
C PRO A 532 -39.97 -5.84 4.02
N ALA A 533 -38.92 -5.57 4.79
CA ALA A 533 -38.99 -5.48 6.23
C ALA A 533 -38.23 -4.26 6.75
N ARG A 534 -38.87 -3.53 7.67
CA ARG A 534 -38.27 -2.38 8.35
C ARG A 534 -38.72 -2.32 9.80
N ARG A 535 -37.82 -1.88 10.68
CA ARG A 535 -38.15 -1.62 12.08
C ARG A 535 -37.43 -0.40 12.57
N SER A 536 -38.16 0.50 13.24
CA SER A 536 -37.52 1.56 14.00
C SER A 536 -37.34 1.13 15.45
N VAL A 537 -36.18 1.41 16.00
CA VAL A 537 -35.80 1.05 17.37
C VAL A 537 -35.28 2.29 18.09
N ASP A 538 -35.22 2.25 19.43
CA ASP A 538 -34.76 3.33 20.30
C ASP A 538 -35.50 4.65 20.04
N SER A 539 -36.83 4.62 20.15
CA SER A 539 -37.70 5.79 19.93
C SER A 539 -37.52 6.44 18.56
N GLY A 540 -37.07 5.67 17.56
CA GLY A 540 -36.91 6.14 16.20
C GLY A 540 -35.52 6.66 15.84
N GLN A 541 -34.51 6.44 16.68
CA GLN A 541 -33.12 6.88 16.44
C GLN A 541 -32.31 5.90 15.60
N LEU A 542 -32.79 4.65 15.44
CA LEU A 542 -32.19 3.63 14.59
C LEU A 542 -33.25 3.06 13.64
N LEU A 543 -32.85 2.89 12.37
CA LEU A 543 -33.66 2.24 11.34
C LEU A 543 -32.99 0.94 10.89
N LEU A 544 -33.68 -0.18 11.12
CA LEU A 544 -33.30 -1.49 10.59
C LEU A 544 -34.04 -1.71 9.27
N LEU A 545 -33.31 -2.06 8.21
CA LEU A 545 -33.83 -2.33 6.87
C LEU A 545 -33.38 -3.71 6.42
N ASP A 546 -34.27 -4.49 5.85
CA ASP A 546 -33.98 -5.80 5.26
C ASP A 546 -34.63 -5.91 3.87
N ALA A 547 -33.80 -6.18 2.87
CA ALA A 547 -34.21 -6.25 1.47
C ALA A 547 -34.89 -7.56 1.07
N GLY A 548 -34.96 -8.58 1.94
CA GLY A 548 -35.49 -9.87 1.48
C GLY A 548 -36.13 -10.74 2.54
N ARG A 549 -36.68 -10.15 3.60
CA ARG A 549 -37.64 -10.81 4.49
C ARG A 549 -39.01 -10.14 4.28
N PRO A 550 -40.06 -10.85 3.85
CA PRO A 550 -41.40 -10.26 3.77
C PRO A 550 -41.90 -9.89 5.19
N ASP A 551 -42.55 -8.73 5.28
CA ASP A 551 -43.01 -8.10 6.51
C ASP A 551 -43.87 -9.06 7.37
N LEU A 552 -43.37 -9.43 8.56
CA LEU A 552 -44.15 -10.17 9.56
C LEU A 552 -44.79 -9.23 10.60
N SER A 553 -44.78 -7.90 10.38
CA SER A 553 -45.42 -6.95 11.31
C SER A 553 -46.95 -6.96 11.27
N ALA A 554 -47.59 -7.86 10.49
CA ALA A 554 -49.03 -8.07 10.51
C ALA A 554 -49.49 -9.17 11.51
N ALA A 555 -48.59 -9.83 12.23
CA ALA A 555 -48.95 -10.77 13.29
C ALA A 555 -48.96 -10.09 14.66
N SER A 556 -50.18 -9.82 15.16
CA SER A 556 -50.53 -9.31 16.49
C SER A 556 -49.79 -10.02 17.64
N PRO A 557 -49.52 -9.36 18.80
CA PRO A 557 -48.82 -9.98 19.92
C PRO A 557 -49.80 -10.85 20.73
N ALA A 558 -49.94 -12.12 20.35
CA ALA A 558 -50.62 -13.12 21.17
C ALA A 558 -49.80 -14.40 21.19
N GLY A 559 -49.09 -14.61 22.29
CA GLY A 559 -48.31 -15.83 22.52
C GLY A 559 -47.24 -15.64 23.58
N ARG A 560 -47.65 -15.64 24.86
CA ARG A 560 -46.73 -15.92 25.95
C ARG A 560 -46.00 -17.24 25.63
N PRO A 561 -44.67 -17.33 25.74
CA PRO A 561 -44.03 -18.63 25.68
C PRO A 561 -44.42 -19.40 26.94
N ALA A 562 -45.05 -20.56 26.74
CA ALA A 562 -45.23 -21.56 27.77
C ALA A 562 -43.85 -21.97 28.32
N ALA A 563 -43.73 -22.01 29.65
CA ALA A 563 -42.56 -22.51 30.34
C ALA A 563 -42.26 -23.96 29.89
N PRO A 564 -41.01 -24.34 29.63
CA PRO A 564 -40.68 -25.72 29.35
C PRO A 564 -40.86 -26.56 30.62
N ALA A 565 -41.68 -27.60 30.52
CA ALA A 565 -41.88 -28.61 31.54
C ALA A 565 -40.54 -29.27 31.92
N ALA A 566 -40.30 -29.36 33.22
CA ALA A 566 -39.20 -30.11 33.81
C ALA A 566 -39.36 -31.61 33.51
N ALA A 567 -38.27 -32.25 33.06
CA ALA A 567 -38.09 -33.70 33.11
C ALA A 567 -36.86 -34.02 33.99
N PRO A 568 -36.85 -35.16 34.70
CA PRO A 568 -36.13 -35.28 35.96
C PRO A 568 -34.75 -35.94 35.83
N GLY A 569 -33.81 -35.41 36.62
CA GLY A 569 -32.84 -36.19 37.41
C GLY A 569 -31.71 -36.93 36.70
N ARG A 570 -30.47 -36.47 36.94
CA ARG A 570 -29.35 -37.31 37.45
C ARG A 570 -28.22 -36.43 38.03
N PRO A 571 -27.49 -36.93 39.05
CA PRO A 571 -26.89 -36.10 40.09
C PRO A 571 -25.49 -35.56 39.75
N ALA A 572 -25.11 -34.49 40.44
CA ALA A 572 -23.81 -33.85 40.41
C ALA A 572 -22.72 -34.68 41.10
N PRO A 573 -21.44 -34.57 40.70
CA PRO A 573 -20.34 -35.05 41.52
C PRO A 573 -19.95 -34.00 42.57
N GLU A 574 -19.68 -34.51 43.77
CA GLU A 574 -19.36 -33.82 45.01
C GLU A 574 -18.08 -32.95 44.92
N ARG A 575 -18.13 -31.81 45.62
CA ARG A 575 -16.94 -31.14 46.15
C ARG A 575 -16.55 -31.82 47.47
N PRO A 576 -15.26 -31.95 47.80
CA PRO A 576 -14.82 -32.04 49.19
C PRO A 576 -14.35 -30.65 49.65
N ASP A 577 -15.02 -30.13 50.68
CA ASP A 577 -14.52 -29.02 51.50
C ASP A 577 -13.69 -29.55 52.69
N ALA A 578 -12.70 -28.72 53.04
CA ALA A 578 -12.14 -28.48 54.37
C ALA A 578 -11.24 -29.54 55.04
N GLY A 579 -9.99 -29.13 55.28
CA GLY A 579 -9.06 -29.72 56.25
C GLY A 579 -8.01 -28.69 56.68
N THR A 580 -8.25 -28.08 57.84
CA THR A 580 -7.43 -27.09 58.57
C THR A 580 -6.10 -27.63 59.12
N ALA A 581 -5.02 -26.84 59.02
CA ALA A 581 -3.90 -26.73 59.99
C ALA A 581 -2.94 -25.63 59.49
N SER A 582 -2.89 -24.43 60.08
CA SER A 582 -2.09 -24.03 61.27
C SER A 582 -0.57 -24.17 61.10
N GLY A 583 0.11 -23.02 61.02
CA GLY A 583 1.33 -22.78 61.82
C GLY A 583 2.64 -22.52 61.05
N ALA A 584 3.29 -21.41 61.44
CA ALA A 584 4.68 -20.99 61.19
C ALA A 584 5.02 -20.58 59.74
N GLY A 585 5.62 -19.43 59.44
CA GLY A 585 6.52 -18.58 60.21
C GLY A 585 7.82 -18.40 59.41
N VAL A 586 8.36 -17.17 59.39
CA VAL A 586 9.76 -16.80 59.08
C VAL A 586 10.13 -16.39 57.64
N ARG A 587 10.27 -15.05 57.48
CA ARG A 587 11.40 -14.25 56.94
C ARG A 587 12.19 -14.66 55.67
N ALA A 588 12.27 -13.65 54.78
CA ALA A 588 13.46 -12.96 54.25
C ALA A 588 14.30 -13.53 53.07
N ALA A 589 14.76 -12.54 52.26
CA ALA A 589 15.83 -12.54 51.25
C ALA A 589 15.57 -13.40 49.99
N GLY A 590 15.81 -12.96 48.76
CA GLY A 590 16.75 -11.96 48.26
C GLY A 590 17.58 -12.63 47.17
N ASN A 591 17.24 -12.41 45.91
CA ASN A 591 18.13 -12.24 44.74
C ASN A 591 17.30 -11.99 43.48
#